data_AF-A0AAQ0BJZ3-F1
#
_entry.id   AF-A0AAQ0BJZ3-F1
#
_cell.length_a   1.000
_cell.length_b   1.000
_cell.length_c   1.000
_cell.angle_alpha   90.00
_cell.angle_beta   90.00
_cell.angle_gamma   90.00
#
_symmetry.space_group_name_H-M   'P 1'
#
loop_
_entity.id
_entity.type
_entity.pdbx_description
1 polymer ?
#
loop_
_entity_poly.entity_id
_entity_poly.type
_entity_poly.pdbx_seq_one_letter_code
_entity_poly.pdbx_strand_id
1 'polypeptide(L)'
;MMDKASNAIVSLEQILTAREQRAKRQQAWLFQSEHSVVSVTLVWPGERKDTELARRVMAVADETLGAVFQRHHWRVCRYQTLRPVTGPEALWSVAAPAWMIKHVTAHLEDTHRLGRLWDIDIICPKTGLLKRDAIQQPMRRCFICHEPAHACSRARRHSQAELTRSMEALIDDYFACQAS
;
A
#
# COMPACT_ATOMS: atom_id res chain seq x y z
N MET A 1 -25.52 3.86 -4.85
CA MET A 1 -25.06 3.09 -6.03
C MET A 1 -23.61 2.74 -5.76
N MET A 2 -23.29 1.46 -5.48
CA MET A 2 -21.89 1.06 -5.27
C MET A 2 -21.18 1.18 -6.61
N ASP A 3 -20.21 2.10 -6.66
CA ASP A 3 -19.31 2.24 -7.80
C ASP A 3 -18.58 0.90 -8.02
N LYS A 4 -18.84 0.26 -9.16
CA LYS A 4 -18.30 -1.07 -9.51
C LYS A 4 -16.81 -0.96 -9.86
N ALA A 5 -16.02 -1.98 -9.53
CA ALA A 5 -14.64 -2.06 -9.99
C ALA A 5 -14.55 -2.09 -11.53
N SER A 6 -13.61 -1.33 -12.09
CA SER A 6 -13.49 -1.20 -13.55
C SER A 6 -13.07 -2.50 -14.23
N ASN A 7 -12.28 -3.35 -13.55
CA ASN A 7 -11.71 -4.58 -14.07
C ASN A 7 -10.96 -4.40 -15.41
N ALA A 8 -10.57 -3.18 -15.78
CA ALA A 8 -9.95 -2.88 -17.07
C ALA A 8 -8.47 -3.31 -17.09
N ILE A 9 -7.99 -3.69 -18.28
CA ILE A 9 -6.56 -3.83 -18.56
C ILE A 9 -5.97 -2.41 -18.61
N VAL A 10 -4.91 -2.16 -17.85
CA VAL A 10 -4.24 -0.85 -17.83
C VAL A 10 -2.97 -0.84 -18.67
N SER A 11 -2.78 0.25 -19.41
CA SER A 11 -1.54 0.50 -20.15
C SER A 11 -0.43 1.03 -19.25
N LEU A 12 0.82 0.96 -19.72
CA LEU A 12 1.95 1.58 -19.04
C LEU A 12 1.76 3.10 -18.86
N GLU A 13 1.24 3.78 -19.88
CA GLU A 13 0.96 5.22 -19.85
C GLU A 13 -0.03 5.60 -18.73
N GLN A 14 -1.10 4.81 -18.57
CA GLN A 14 -2.07 5.01 -17.50
C GLN A 14 -1.42 4.83 -16.12
N ILE A 15 -0.55 3.83 -15.96
CA ILE A 15 0.20 3.60 -14.72
C ILE A 15 1.13 4.78 -14.40
N LEU A 16 1.86 5.28 -15.39
CA LEU A 16 2.76 6.43 -15.22
C LEU A 16 1.99 7.70 -14.87
N THR A 17 0.90 7.97 -15.60
CA THR A 17 0.00 9.10 -15.33
C THR A 17 -0.57 9.04 -13.91
N ALA A 18 -1.02 7.86 -13.45
CA ALA A 18 -1.54 7.70 -12.10
C ALA A 18 -0.46 7.95 -11.03
N ARG A 19 0.78 7.51 -11.26
CA ARG A 19 1.92 7.80 -10.37
C ARG A 19 2.19 9.30 -10.28
N GLU A 20 2.19 10.02 -11.40
CA GLU A 20 2.38 11.47 -11.41
C GLU A 20 1.24 12.21 -10.70
N GLN A 21 -0.01 11.82 -10.95
CA GLN A 21 -1.18 12.40 -10.29
C GLN A 21 -1.16 12.16 -8.78
N ARG A 22 -0.71 10.97 -8.34
CA ARG A 22 -0.50 10.68 -6.91
C ARG A 22 0.62 11.54 -6.33
N ALA A 23 1.77 11.64 -7.01
CA ALA A 23 2.86 12.50 -6.57
C ALA A 23 2.43 13.97 -6.43
N LYS A 24 1.67 14.50 -7.41
CA LYS A 24 1.10 15.85 -7.33
C LYS A 24 0.17 16.05 -6.13
N ARG A 25 -0.71 15.07 -5.84
CA ARG A 25 -1.58 15.12 -4.65
C ARG A 25 -0.80 15.08 -3.35
N GLN A 26 0.21 14.20 -3.25
CA GLN A 26 1.09 14.12 -2.09
C GLN A 26 1.79 15.47 -1.84
N GLN A 27 2.38 16.07 -2.90
CA GLN A 27 3.04 17.37 -2.81
C GLN A 27 2.08 18.49 -2.39
N ALA A 28 0.85 18.51 -2.93
CA ALA A 28 -0.16 19.48 -2.52
C ALA A 28 -0.50 19.37 -1.03
N TRP A 29 -0.57 18.16 -0.47
CA TRP A 29 -0.85 17.96 0.96
C TRP A 29 0.32 18.35 1.85
N LEU A 30 1.55 18.11 1.40
CA LEU A 30 2.78 18.53 2.10
C LEU A 30 2.94 20.05 2.08
N PHE A 31 2.53 20.74 1.00
CA PHE A 31 2.57 22.19 0.94
C PHE A 31 1.53 22.86 1.86
N GLN A 32 0.38 22.21 2.05
CA GLN A 32 -0.73 22.73 2.85
C GLN A 32 -0.60 22.40 4.35
N SER A 33 0.37 21.59 4.77
CA SER A 33 0.50 21.17 6.17
C SER A 33 1.93 20.78 6.54
N GLU A 34 2.31 20.93 7.82
CA GLU A 34 3.57 20.41 8.35
C GLU A 34 3.49 18.92 8.74
N HIS A 35 2.46 18.21 8.30
CA HIS A 35 2.17 16.84 8.70
C HIS A 35 2.67 15.83 7.68
N SER A 36 3.03 14.64 8.16
CA SER A 36 3.52 13.57 7.30
C SER A 36 2.38 13.03 6.43
N VAL A 37 2.66 12.76 5.16
CA VAL A 37 1.73 12.09 4.25
C VAL A 37 2.02 10.59 4.25
N VAL A 38 1.02 9.79 4.59
CA VAL A 38 1.02 8.34 4.41
C VAL A 38 0.33 8.05 3.08
N SER A 39 1.02 7.38 2.17
CA SER A 39 0.51 6.96 0.88
C SER A 39 0.43 5.45 0.82
N VAL A 40 -0.76 4.93 0.54
CA VAL A 40 -1.05 3.50 0.51
C VAL A 40 -1.44 3.10 -0.90
N THR A 41 -0.75 2.11 -1.46
CA THR A 41 -1.12 1.42 -2.69
C THR A 41 -1.03 -0.08 -2.49
N LEU A 42 -1.49 -0.86 -3.47
CA LEU A 42 -1.38 -2.32 -3.41
C LEU A 42 -0.24 -2.84 -4.28
N VAL A 43 0.49 -3.83 -3.75
CA VAL A 43 1.40 -4.68 -4.52
C VAL A 43 0.56 -5.70 -5.28
N TRP A 44 0.05 -5.29 -6.44
CA TRP A 44 -0.93 -6.06 -7.21
C TRP A 44 -0.35 -6.57 -8.55
N PRO A 45 -0.17 -7.90 -8.73
CA PRO A 45 0.28 -8.50 -9.97
C PRO A 45 -0.79 -8.38 -11.06
N GLY A 46 -0.37 -8.36 -12.32
CA GLY A 46 -1.27 -8.31 -13.46
C GLY A 46 -1.64 -6.93 -13.98
N GLU A 47 -2.32 -6.96 -15.12
CA GLU A 47 -2.74 -5.79 -15.87
C GLU A 47 -4.11 -5.25 -15.42
N ARG A 48 -4.87 -6.03 -14.63
CA ARG A 48 -6.14 -5.61 -14.03
C ARG A 48 -5.90 -5.27 -12.57
N LYS A 49 -5.91 -3.97 -12.26
CA LYS A 49 -5.50 -3.46 -10.94
C LYS A 49 -6.67 -3.01 -10.06
N ASP A 50 -7.75 -2.53 -10.67
CA ASP A 50 -8.99 -2.20 -9.97
C ASP A 50 -10.00 -3.34 -10.12
N THR A 51 -9.99 -4.23 -9.13
CA THR A 51 -10.93 -5.36 -8.98
C THR A 51 -11.67 -5.22 -7.66
N GLU A 52 -12.80 -5.92 -7.49
CA GLU A 52 -13.50 -5.95 -6.21
C GLU A 52 -12.60 -6.51 -5.09
N LEU A 53 -11.75 -7.48 -5.41
CA LEU A 53 -10.77 -8.04 -4.47
C LEU A 53 -9.74 -6.99 -4.04
N ALA A 54 -9.18 -6.23 -4.99
CA ALA A 54 -8.26 -5.14 -4.68
C ALA A 54 -8.93 -4.07 -3.81
N ARG A 55 -10.17 -3.68 -4.12
CA ARG A 55 -10.93 -2.70 -3.31
C ARG A 55 -11.16 -3.21 -1.88
N ARG A 56 -11.47 -4.50 -1.70
CA ARG A 56 -11.60 -5.14 -0.37
C ARG A 56 -10.27 -5.14 0.40
N VAL A 57 -9.16 -5.50 -0.25
CA VAL A 57 -7.83 -5.49 0.38
C VAL A 57 -7.43 -4.07 0.81
N MET A 58 -7.74 -3.04 0.00
CA MET A 58 -7.51 -1.65 0.39
C MET A 58 -8.39 -1.23 1.58
N ALA A 59 -9.66 -1.63 1.62
CA ALA A 59 -10.53 -1.33 2.75
C ALA A 59 -9.97 -1.88 4.08
N VAL A 60 -9.42 -3.10 4.05
CA VAL A 60 -8.73 -3.67 5.23
C VAL A 60 -7.49 -2.86 5.60
N ALA A 61 -6.71 -2.38 4.62
CA ALA A 61 -5.55 -1.53 4.87
C ALA A 61 -5.96 -0.22 5.55
N ASP A 62 -6.99 0.45 5.02
CA ASP A 62 -7.52 1.71 5.56
C ASP A 62 -8.06 1.54 6.98
N GLU A 63 -8.83 0.48 7.25
CA GLU A 63 -9.32 0.15 8.60
C GLU A 63 -8.17 -0.12 9.58
N THR A 64 -7.21 -0.94 9.16
CA THR A 64 -6.04 -1.30 10.00
C THR A 64 -5.21 -0.07 10.33
N LEU A 65 -4.92 0.79 9.35
CA LEU A 65 -4.17 2.02 9.55
C LEU A 65 -4.92 3.02 10.43
N GLY A 66 -6.22 3.18 10.21
CA GLY A 66 -7.08 4.02 11.07
C GLY A 66 -7.03 3.58 12.53
N ALA A 67 -7.20 2.29 12.81
CA ALA A 67 -7.14 1.73 14.16
C ALA A 67 -5.75 1.92 14.80
N VAL A 68 -4.68 1.77 14.02
CA VAL A 68 -3.31 1.97 14.48
C VAL A 68 -3.06 3.43 14.84
N PHE A 69 -3.45 4.38 13.99
CA PHE A 69 -3.28 5.80 14.27
C PHE A 69 -4.08 6.22 15.51
N GLN A 70 -5.30 5.69 15.66
CA GLN A 70 -6.11 5.91 16.87
C GLN A 70 -5.43 5.37 18.13
N ARG A 71 -4.92 4.13 18.09
CA ARG A 71 -4.24 3.48 19.22
C ARG A 71 -2.99 4.25 19.68
N HIS A 72 -2.26 4.86 18.75
CA HIS A 72 -1.11 5.71 19.05
C HIS A 72 -1.48 7.17 19.38
N HIS A 73 -2.78 7.51 19.40
CA HIS A 73 -3.27 8.88 19.58
C HIS A 73 -2.72 9.88 18.56
N TRP A 74 -2.44 9.43 17.34
CA TRP A 74 -2.00 10.30 16.26
C TRP A 74 -3.22 10.93 15.58
N ARG A 75 -3.22 12.25 15.51
CA ARG A 75 -4.31 12.98 14.87
C ARG A 75 -4.22 12.85 13.35
N VAL A 76 -5.26 12.27 12.75
CA VAL A 76 -5.49 12.31 11.30
C VAL A 76 -6.07 13.66 10.93
N CYS A 77 -5.33 14.44 10.17
CA CYS A 77 -5.73 15.78 9.74
C CYS A 77 -6.49 15.78 8.42
N ARG A 78 -6.22 14.79 7.57
CA ARG A 78 -6.88 14.61 6.28
C ARG A 78 -6.80 13.14 5.87
N TYR A 79 -7.84 12.68 5.18
CA TYR A 79 -7.91 11.34 4.61
C TYR A 79 -8.63 11.38 3.26
N GLN A 80 -8.16 10.58 2.31
CA GLN A 80 -8.79 10.40 1.01
C GLN A 80 -8.47 9.01 0.44
N THR A 81 -9.50 8.31 -0.02
CA THR A 81 -9.36 7.09 -0.83
C THR A 81 -9.76 7.38 -2.27
N LEU A 82 -9.02 6.83 -3.22
CA LEU A 82 -9.30 6.90 -4.64
C LEU A 82 -9.31 5.50 -5.25
N ARG A 83 -10.06 5.35 -6.34
CA ARG A 83 -10.23 4.06 -7.03
C ARG A 83 -9.97 4.22 -8.53
N PRO A 84 -8.75 4.64 -8.94
CA PRO A 84 -8.42 4.73 -10.35
C PRO A 84 -8.39 3.32 -10.96
N VAL A 85 -8.51 3.23 -12.29
CA VAL A 85 -8.39 1.96 -13.03
C VAL A 85 -7.05 1.25 -12.78
N THR A 86 -6.02 2.01 -12.38
CA THR A 86 -4.69 1.53 -12.02
C THR A 86 -4.60 0.93 -10.62
N GLY A 87 -5.73 0.79 -9.92
CA GLY A 87 -5.85 0.14 -8.62
C GLY A 87 -6.15 1.13 -7.49
N PRO A 88 -6.83 0.68 -6.42
CA PRO A 88 -7.18 1.55 -5.31
C PRO A 88 -5.94 2.10 -4.61
N GLU A 89 -6.05 3.32 -4.09
CA GLU A 89 -5.00 4.00 -3.35
C GLU A 89 -5.61 4.92 -2.28
N ALA A 90 -4.88 5.16 -1.20
CA ALA A 90 -5.30 6.05 -0.12
C ALA A 90 -4.17 7.00 0.30
N LEU A 91 -4.55 8.19 0.76
CA LEU A 91 -3.67 9.19 1.33
C LEU A 91 -4.18 9.61 2.70
N TRP A 92 -3.26 9.71 3.66
CA TRP A 92 -3.53 10.22 5.00
C TRP A 92 -2.53 11.34 5.33
N SER A 93 -3.00 12.43 5.92
CA SER A 93 -2.16 13.44 6.57
C SER A 93 -2.22 13.20 8.06
N VAL A 94 -1.09 12.89 8.68
CA VAL A 94 -1.02 12.45 10.09
C VAL A 94 -0.05 13.33 10.86
N ALA A 95 -0.55 13.94 11.93
CA ALA A 95 0.24 14.78 12.83
C ALA A 95 1.01 13.92 13.84
N ALA A 96 2.08 13.28 13.36
CA ALA A 96 3.03 12.53 14.17
C ALA A 96 4.43 12.53 13.53
N PRO A 97 5.50 12.20 14.28
CA PRO A 97 6.84 12.10 13.72
C PRO A 97 6.91 11.07 12.59
N ALA A 98 7.37 11.50 11.40
CA ALA A 98 7.41 10.66 10.19
C ALA A 98 8.12 9.32 10.40
N TRP A 99 9.23 9.32 11.14
CA TRP A 99 10.00 8.11 11.43
C TRP A 99 9.21 7.10 12.26
N MET A 100 8.37 7.57 13.20
CA MET A 100 7.56 6.72 14.05
C MET A 100 6.42 6.10 13.26
N ILE A 101 5.77 6.90 12.39
CA ILE A 101 4.78 6.38 11.43
C ILE A 101 5.44 5.31 10.56
N LYS A 102 6.62 5.58 9.99
CA LYS A 102 7.33 4.63 9.13
C LYS A 102 7.67 3.32 9.84
N HIS A 103 8.12 3.40 11.09
CA HIS A 103 8.43 2.21 11.89
C HIS A 103 7.18 1.34 12.08
N VAL A 104 6.07 1.96 12.50
CA VAL A 104 4.80 1.25 12.74
C VAL A 104 4.22 0.68 11.46
N THR A 105 4.16 1.45 10.37
CA THR A 105 3.57 0.97 9.12
C THR A 105 4.42 -0.11 8.46
N ALA A 106 5.75 -0.02 8.54
CA ALA A 106 6.60 -1.07 8.00
C ALA A 106 6.55 -2.35 8.86
N HIS A 107 6.33 -2.24 10.17
CA HIS A 107 5.99 -3.40 11.00
C HIS A 107 4.68 -4.05 10.55
N LEU A 108 3.63 -3.27 10.24
CA LEU A 108 2.37 -3.81 9.71
C LEU A 108 2.56 -4.53 8.36
N GLU A 109 3.38 -3.98 7.45
CA GLU A 109 3.70 -4.66 6.18
C GLU A 109 4.30 -6.05 6.40
N ASP A 110 5.06 -6.23 7.48
CA ASP A 110 5.77 -7.47 7.78
C ASP A 110 4.95 -8.45 8.65
N THR A 111 4.01 -7.97 9.49
CA THR A 111 3.27 -8.82 10.45
C THR A 111 1.80 -9.01 10.15
N HIS A 112 1.14 -8.08 9.46
CA HIS A 112 -0.26 -8.27 9.10
C HIS A 112 -0.38 -9.34 8.01
N ARG A 113 -1.40 -10.21 8.09
CA ARG A 113 -1.62 -11.30 7.11
C ARG A 113 -1.68 -10.80 5.67
N LEU A 114 -2.35 -9.66 5.44
CA LEU A 114 -2.38 -8.98 4.13
C LEU A 114 -1.28 -7.92 3.95
N GLY A 115 -0.42 -7.70 4.95
CA GLY A 115 0.58 -6.62 4.96
C GLY A 115 1.53 -6.64 3.76
N ARG A 116 1.82 -7.85 3.26
CA ARG A 116 2.66 -8.07 2.07
C ARG A 116 2.06 -7.57 0.75
N LEU A 117 0.74 -7.33 0.74
CA LEU A 117 0.01 -6.78 -0.40
C LEU A 117 -0.11 -5.26 -0.33
N TRP A 118 0.34 -4.64 0.76
CA TRP A 118 0.31 -3.20 0.95
C TRP A 118 1.69 -2.60 0.64
N ASP A 119 1.67 -1.43 0.02
CA ASP A 119 2.85 -0.59 -0.16
C ASP A 119 2.58 0.75 0.51
N ILE A 120 3.24 0.97 1.65
CA ILE A 120 3.01 2.09 2.55
C ILE A 120 4.23 3.02 2.57
N ASP A 121 4.09 4.13 1.87
CA ASP A 121 5.09 5.18 1.76
C ASP A 121 4.80 6.31 2.74
N ILE A 122 5.83 6.74 3.47
CA ILE A 122 5.74 7.88 4.39
C ILE A 122 6.56 9.02 3.82
N ILE A 123 5.93 10.17 3.62
CA ILE A 123 6.56 11.35 3.05
C ILE A 123 6.54 12.45 4.11
N CYS A 124 7.72 12.85 4.55
CA CYS A 124 7.93 13.93 5.50
C CYS A 124 8.04 15.27 4.75
N PRO A 125 7.39 16.34 5.20
CA PRO A 125 7.53 17.67 4.59
C PRO A 125 8.99 18.16 4.55
N LYS A 126 9.81 17.78 5.54
CA LYS A 126 11.20 18.26 5.68
C LYS A 126 12.21 17.39 4.93
N THR A 127 12.05 16.08 4.98
CA THR A 127 13.07 15.12 4.50
C THR A 127 12.62 14.33 3.27
N GLY A 128 11.40 14.56 2.77
CA GLY A 128 10.83 13.82 1.65
C GLY A 128 10.46 12.38 2.01
N LEU A 129 10.57 11.48 1.04
CA LEU A 129 10.20 10.07 1.20
C LEU A 129 11.13 9.33 2.17
N LEU A 130 10.55 8.71 3.20
CA LEU A 130 11.28 7.86 4.15
C LEU A 130 11.41 6.45 3.58
N LYS A 131 12.67 6.05 3.38
CA LYS A 131 13.04 4.70 2.95
C LYS A 131 13.13 3.74 4.15
N ARG A 132 13.14 2.44 3.88
CA ARG A 132 13.24 1.37 4.89
C ARG A 132 14.62 1.32 5.57
N ASP A 133 15.68 1.65 4.85
CA ASP A 133 17.06 1.74 5.37
C ASP A 133 17.22 2.82 6.44
N ALA A 134 16.49 3.94 6.31
CA ALA A 134 16.47 5.02 7.29
C ALA A 134 15.97 4.59 8.70
N ILE A 135 15.34 3.42 8.81
CA ILE A 135 14.89 2.84 10.08
C ILE A 135 15.52 1.47 10.39
N GLN A 136 16.65 1.15 9.74
CA GLN A 136 17.43 -0.09 9.95
C GLN A 136 16.62 -1.39 9.83
N GLN A 137 15.56 -1.40 9.03
CA GLN A 137 14.74 -2.59 8.84
C GLN A 137 15.31 -3.56 7.80
N PRO A 138 15.08 -4.88 7.98
CA PRO A 138 15.57 -5.88 7.05
C PRO A 138 14.94 -5.74 5.65
N MET A 139 15.66 -6.22 4.65
CA MET A 139 15.17 -6.24 3.27
C MET A 139 13.88 -7.07 3.14
N ARG A 140 12.97 -6.65 2.25
CA ARG A 140 11.76 -7.42 1.94
C ARG A 140 12.16 -8.82 1.45
N ARG A 141 11.56 -9.84 2.06
CA ARG A 141 11.59 -11.23 1.58
C ARG A 141 10.63 -11.42 0.41
N CYS A 142 10.88 -12.38 -0.46
CA CYS A 142 10.05 -12.73 -1.59
C CYS A 142 8.69 -13.23 -1.08
N PHE A 143 7.62 -12.83 -1.77
CA PHE A 143 6.25 -13.19 -1.41
C PHE A 143 5.99 -14.70 -1.47
N ILE A 144 6.70 -15.42 -2.35
CA ILE A 144 6.50 -16.87 -2.55
C ILE A 144 7.55 -17.69 -1.80
N CYS A 145 8.84 -17.42 -2.02
CA CYS A 145 9.90 -18.31 -1.54
C CYS A 145 10.70 -17.75 -0.35
N HIS A 146 10.32 -16.59 0.20
CA HIS A 146 10.96 -15.94 1.36
C HIS A 146 12.46 -15.58 1.25
N GLU A 147 13.10 -15.83 0.10
CA GLU A 147 14.44 -15.33 -0.28
C GLU A 147 14.45 -13.81 -0.45
N PRO A 148 15.61 -13.12 -0.51
CA PRO A 148 15.65 -11.68 -0.76
C PRO A 148 14.85 -11.27 -2.02
N ALA A 149 13.83 -10.41 -1.87
CA ALA A 149 12.88 -10.10 -2.94
C ALA A 149 13.54 -9.50 -4.20
N HIS A 150 14.61 -8.71 -4.01
CA HIS A 150 15.36 -8.11 -5.11
C HIS A 150 16.03 -9.17 -6.00
N ALA A 151 16.51 -10.26 -5.40
CA ALA A 151 17.13 -11.38 -6.14
C ALA A 151 16.07 -12.13 -6.96
N CYS A 152 14.91 -12.44 -6.36
CA CYS A 152 13.81 -13.11 -7.06
C CYS A 152 13.26 -12.26 -8.21
N SER A 153 13.09 -10.94 -8.00
CA SER A 153 12.61 -10.03 -9.04
C SER A 153 13.60 -9.94 -10.21
N ARG A 154 14.90 -9.85 -9.93
CA ARG A 154 15.94 -9.78 -10.97
C ARG A 154 16.03 -11.09 -11.77
N ALA A 155 15.93 -12.22 -11.09
CA ALA A 155 15.96 -13.54 -11.71
C ALA A 155 14.64 -13.93 -12.40
N ARG A 156 13.57 -13.13 -12.25
CA ARG A 156 12.19 -13.50 -12.65
C ARG A 156 11.83 -14.92 -12.22
N ARG A 157 12.20 -15.27 -10.99
CA ARG A 157 12.14 -16.65 -10.47
C ARG A 157 10.72 -17.21 -10.41
N HIS A 158 9.72 -16.33 -10.30
CA HIS A 158 8.31 -16.71 -10.25
C HIS A 158 7.57 -16.05 -11.41
N SER A 159 6.71 -16.85 -12.05
CA SER A 159 5.80 -16.39 -13.08
C SER A 159 4.71 -15.48 -12.50
N GLN A 160 4.11 -14.68 -13.37
CA GLN A 160 2.97 -13.85 -12.99
C GLN A 160 1.78 -14.68 -12.51
N ALA A 161 1.54 -15.85 -13.11
CA ALA A 161 0.45 -16.74 -12.69
C ALA A 161 0.66 -17.29 -11.27
N GLU A 162 1.89 -17.63 -10.89
CA GLU A 162 2.22 -18.07 -9.53
C GLU A 162 2.04 -16.95 -8.51
N LEU A 163 2.43 -15.72 -8.85
CA LEU A 163 2.23 -14.55 -8.00
C LEU A 163 0.74 -14.28 -7.78
N THR A 164 -0.07 -14.28 -8.85
CA THR A 164 -1.52 -14.08 -8.75
C THR A 164 -2.18 -15.17 -7.90
N ARG A 165 -1.87 -16.45 -8.16
CA ARG A 165 -2.46 -17.56 -7.39
C ARG A 165 -2.10 -17.51 -5.92
N SER A 166 -0.83 -17.21 -5.60
CA SER A 166 -0.38 -17.10 -4.21
C SER A 166 -1.04 -15.91 -3.50
N MET A 167 -1.26 -14.81 -4.21
CA MET A 167 -1.97 -13.64 -3.69
C MET A 167 -3.44 -13.96 -3.43
N GLU A 168 -4.14 -14.57 -4.39
CA GLU A 168 -5.55 -14.96 -4.24
C GLU A 168 -5.73 -15.92 -3.06
N ALA A 169 -4.90 -16.96 -2.96
CA ALA A 169 -4.93 -17.90 -1.85
C ALA A 169 -4.74 -17.23 -0.47
N LEU A 170 -3.83 -16.26 -0.37
CA LEU A 170 -3.61 -15.48 0.86
C LEU A 170 -4.85 -14.64 1.23
N ILE A 171 -5.50 -14.03 0.22
CA ILE A 171 -6.67 -13.19 0.45
C ILE A 171 -7.89 -14.04 0.84
N ASP A 172 -8.09 -15.17 0.18
CA ASP A 172 -9.18 -16.10 0.47
C ASP A 172 -9.03 -16.68 1.89
N ASP A 173 -7.84 -17.12 2.26
CA ASP A 173 -7.50 -17.60 3.61
C ASP A 173 -7.77 -16.51 4.67
N TYR A 174 -7.39 -15.26 4.40
CA TYR A 174 -7.67 -14.13 5.29
C TYR A 174 -9.18 -13.93 5.53
N PHE A 175 -9.97 -13.86 4.46
CA PHE A 175 -11.40 -13.58 4.57
C PHE A 175 -12.22 -14.79 5.05
N ALA A 176 -11.77 -16.01 4.79
CA ALA A 176 -12.39 -17.21 5.34
C ALA A 176 -12.28 -17.25 6.88
N CYS A 177 -11.11 -16.90 7.43
CA CYS A 177 -10.90 -16.84 8.88
C CYS A 177 -11.67 -15.70 9.58
N GLN A 178 -12.08 -14.64 8.88
CA GLN A 178 -12.87 -13.55 9.47
C GLN A 178 -14.37 -13.85 9.54
N ALA A 179 -14.85 -14.79 8.73
CA ALA A 179 -16.26 -15.21 8.70
C ALA A 179 -16.58 -16.32 9.71
N SER A 180 -15.57 -16.78 10.46
CA SER A 180 -15.67 -17.80 11.53
C SER A 180 -15.53 -17.14 12.89
#